data_AF-A0A699V6D3-F1
#
_entry.id   AF-A0A699V6D3-F1
#
_cell.length_a   1.000
_cell.length_b   1.000
_cell.length_c   1.000
_cell.angle_alpha   90.00
_cell.angle_beta   90.00
_cell.angle_gamma   90.00
#
_symmetry.space_group_name_H-M   'P 1'
#
loop_
_entity.id
_entity.type
_entity.pdbx_description
1 polymer ?
#
loop_
_entity_poly.entity_id
_entity_poly.type
_entity_poly.pdbx_seq_one_letter_code
_entity_poly.pdbx_strand_id
1 'polypeptide(L)' 'GFVSKAIDIAANELIAVATSGEVNQVQLDRAKKSTKSAILMNLESR' A
#
# COMPACT_ATOMS: atom_id res chain seq x y z
N GLY A 1 -16.65 17.70 11.14
CA GLY A 1 -15.46 17.82 12.02
C GLY A 1 -14.29 17.07 11.42
N PHE A 2 -13.06 17.39 11.82
CA PHE A 2 -11.83 16.78 11.28
C PHE A 2 -11.87 15.23 11.30
N VAL A 3 -12.34 14.64 12.41
CA VAL A 3 -12.41 13.18 12.58
C VAL A 3 -13.29 12.50 11.52
N SER A 4 -14.49 13.04 11.25
CA SER A 4 -15.39 12.48 10.23
C SER A 4 -14.72 12.45 8.86
N LYS A 5 -14.05 13.56 8.49
CA LYS A 5 -13.35 13.65 7.21
C LYS A 5 -12.17 12.68 7.12
N ALA A 6 -11.45 12.44 8.21
CA ALA A 6 -10.37 11.47 8.25
C ALA A 6 -10.90 10.03 8.05
N ILE A 7 -12.05 9.70 8.64
CA ILE A 7 -12.72 8.41 8.45
C ILE A 7 -13.13 8.24 6.99
N ASP A 8 -13.75 9.25 6.39
CA ASP A 8 -14.18 9.20 4.98
C ASP A 8 -12.99 9.00 4.03
N ILE A 9 -11.87 9.68 4.29
CA ILE A 9 -10.64 9.50 3.50
C ILE A 9 -10.13 8.06 3.62
N ALA A 10 -9.98 7.54 4.84
CA ALA A 10 -9.47 6.18 5.06
C ALA A 10 -10.39 5.13 4.41
N ALA A 11 -11.71 5.30 4.51
CA ALA A 11 -12.66 4.41 3.87
C ALA A 11 -12.51 4.40 2.34
N ASN A 12 -12.37 5.58 1.72
CA ASN A 12 -12.19 5.70 0.28
C ASN A 12 -10.89 5.07 -0.21
N GLU A 13 -9.78 5.24 0.52
CA GLU A 13 -8.50 4.60 0.18
C GLU A 13 -8.59 3.06 0.25
N LEU A 14 -9.27 2.52 1.26
CA LEU A 14 -9.50 1.07 1.38
C LEU A 14 -10.34 0.53 0.22
N ILE A 15 -11.38 1.26 -0.18
CA ILE A 15 -12.21 0.91 -1.34
C ILE A 15 -11.40 0.99 -2.64
N ALA A 16 -10.57 2.01 -2.81
CA ALA A 16 -9.73 2.18 -3.99
C ALA A 16 -8.76 1.00 -4.15
N VAL A 17 -8.05 0.60 -3.09
CA VAL A 17 -7.13 -0.55 -3.14
C VAL A 17 -7.87 -1.87 -3.42
N ALA A 18 -9.12 -2.01 -2.99
CA ALA A 18 -9.95 -3.19 -3.26
C ALA A 18 -10.56 -3.19 -4.68
N THR A 19 -10.64 -2.04 -5.34
CA THR A 19 -11.27 -1.91 -6.65
C THR A 19 -10.28 -2.27 -7.75
N SER A 20 -10.67 -3.22 -8.60
CA SER A 20 -9.82 -3.67 -9.71
C SER A 20 -9.55 -2.51 -10.69
N GLY A 21 -8.28 -2.28 -11.01
CA GLY A 21 -7.84 -1.23 -11.94
C GLY A 21 -7.44 0.10 -11.27
N GLU A 22 -7.80 0.32 -10.00
CA GLU A 22 -7.42 1.54 -9.25
C GLU A 22 -5.98 1.49 -8.71
N VAL A 23 -5.39 0.29 -8.62
CA VAL A 23 -3.97 0.12 -8.34
C VAL A 23 -3.21 -0.04 -9.65
N ASN A 24 -2.35 0.93 -9.97
CA ASN A 24 -1.58 0.90 -11.21
C ASN A 24 -0.37 -0.03 -11.13
N GLN A 25 0.12 -0.48 -12.28
CA GLN A 25 1.20 -1.46 -12.37
C GLN A 25 2.52 -0.93 -11.74
N VAL A 26 2.78 0.37 -11.83
CA VAL A 26 3.99 0.99 -11.26
C VAL A 26 3.97 0.90 -9.72
N GLN A 27 2.82 1.11 -9.09
CA GLN A 27 2.64 0.92 -7.65
C GLN A 27 2.84 -0.55 -7.26
N LEU A 28 2.27 -1.49 -8.02
CA LEU A 28 2.44 -2.93 -7.78
C LEU A 28 3.90 -3.37 -7.90
N ASP A 29 4.60 -2.94 -8.95
CA ASP A 29 5.99 -3.31 -9.21
C ASP A 29 6.92 -2.77 -8.11
N ARG A 30 6.68 -1.53 -7.68
CA ARG A 30 7.41 -0.93 -6.56
C ARG A 30 7.15 -1.68 -5.25
N ALA A 31 5.89 -2.02 -4.96
CA ALA A 31 5.53 -2.77 -3.76
C ALA A 31 6.23 -4.14 -3.74
N LYS A 32 6.16 -4.90 -4.84
CA LYS A 32 6.85 -6.19 -5.00
C LYS A 32 8.37 -6.07 -4.77
N LYS A 33 9.01 -5.08 -5.39
CA LYS A 33 10.46 -4.85 -5.24
C LYS A 33 10.83 -4.48 -3.80
N SER A 34 10.05 -3.59 -3.18
CA SER A 34 10.25 -3.17 -1.79
C SER A 34 10.13 -4.35 -0.82
N THR A 35 9.08 -5.17 -0.96
CA THR A 35 8.90 -6.37 -0.13
C THR A 35 10.07 -7.35 -0.28
N LYS A 36 10.53 -7.62 -1.51
CA LYS A 36 11.70 -8.47 -1.75
C LYS A 36 12.96 -7.92 -1.08
N SER A 37 13.20 -6.61 -1.21
CA SER A 37 14.35 -5.95 -0.58
C SER A 37 14.31 -6.06 0.95
N ALA A 38 13.14 -5.83 1.55
CA ALA A 38 12.97 -5.91 2.99
C ALA A 38 13.22 -7.33 3.53
N ILE A 39 12.76 -8.36 2.80
CA ILE A 39 13.03 -9.75 3.15
C ILE A 39 14.54 -10.04 3.12
N LEU A 40 15.24 -9.66 2.04
CA LEU A 40 16.68 -9.90 1.91
C LEU A 40 17.47 -9.20 3.03
N MET A 41 17.20 -7.92 3.28
CA MET A 41 17.86 -7.16 4.33
C MET A 41 17.63 -7.76 5.73
N ASN A 42 16.42 -8.22 6.01
CA ASN A 42 16.09 -8.86 7.29
C ASN A 42 16.78 -10.24 7.47
N LEU A 43 17.11 -10.92 6.37
CA LEU A 43 17.85 -12.18 6.40
C LEU A 43 19.36 -11.97 6.48
N GLU A 44 19.90 -10.90 5.90
CA GLU A 44 21.32 -10.53 5.94
C GLU A 44 21.74 -9.92 7.29
N SER A 45 20.80 -9.32 8.03
CA SER A 45 21.06 -8.70 9.34
C SER A 45 21.11 -9.70 10.51
N ARG A 46 20.96 -11.01 10.26
CA ARG A 46 20.98 -12.07 11.27
C ARG A 46 22.23 -12.92 11.14
#